data_AF-B9BSZ7-F1
#
_entry.id   AF-B9BSZ7-F1
#
_cell.length_a   1.000
_cell.length_b   1.000
_cell.length_c   1.000
_cell.angle_alpha   90.00
_cell.angle_beta   90.00
_cell.angle_gamma   90.00
#
_symmetry.space_group_name_H-M   'P 1'
#
loop_
_entity.id
_entity.type
_entity.pdbx_description
1 polymer ?
#
loop_
_entity_poly.entity_id
_entity_poly.type
_entity_poly.pdbx_seq_one_letter_code
_entity_poly.pdbx_strand_id
1 'polypeptide(L)'
;MGAQCGLPGNTGPDGPSPAAAAPPSLPRIFLALFSMSSNAPPIVLTFGLSDPTGGSGLQADLMTLASMGCHGVSVLTGYTVRDSAACDEVTGLDPDVVAAQARMLLEDMPVAAFKIGAATRAEVVSAIAEVVADYDGVPLVLAPDFTLDDEHVLAADDLRESIADLLAPQTTLLVADHATLIALAQPDGDAEAPNLDAAVSHLLSQGCEYILSSETGSHRLVNTLYGEEGQLREDMWDRSPHRLMGITDTLGAAIAALLANGQEPPEAVREAQEYLYQAVRDAFRPGMGAYLPDRFFWARSNEDADAPPAAAVEPLPRTSHRH
;
A
#
# COMPACT_ATOMS: atom_id res chain seq x y z
N MET A 1 61.90 -34.24 38.69
CA MET A 1 61.58 -35.39 37.82
C MET A 1 60.81 -34.82 36.64
N GLY A 2 61.35 -34.53 35.45
CA GLY A 2 62.47 -35.12 34.74
C GLY A 2 61.95 -36.13 33.71
N ALA A 3 61.60 -35.67 32.51
CA ALA A 3 61.76 -36.40 31.24
C ALA A 3 61.30 -35.52 30.05
N GLN A 4 62.25 -35.21 29.16
CA GLN A 4 62.08 -34.70 27.80
C GLN A 4 61.78 -35.86 26.81
N CYS A 5 61.39 -35.47 25.60
CA CYS A 5 61.52 -36.12 24.27
C CYS A 5 60.15 -36.23 23.59
N GLY A 6 59.93 -35.77 22.36
CA GLY A 6 60.78 -35.12 21.38
C GLY A 6 59.91 -34.73 20.18
N LEU A 7 60.30 -33.65 19.50
CA LEU A 7 59.79 -33.32 18.16
C LEU A 7 60.57 -34.14 17.11
N PRO A 8 59.98 -34.35 15.94
CA PRO A 8 60.64 -33.83 14.76
C PRO A 8 59.69 -32.97 13.93
N GLY A 9 60.24 -31.91 13.36
CA GLY A 9 59.52 -31.02 12.45
C GLY A 9 59.20 -31.68 11.12
N ASN A 10 58.22 -31.11 10.43
CA ASN A 10 58.24 -31.10 8.98
C ASN A 10 57.66 -29.80 8.45
N THR A 11 58.29 -29.35 7.39
CA THR A 11 58.25 -28.05 6.71
C THR A 11 57.13 -27.96 5.67
N GLY A 12 56.23 -26.97 5.82
CA GLY A 12 55.43 -26.28 4.78
C GLY A 12 54.61 -27.09 3.75
N PRO A 13 53.84 -26.44 2.85
CA PRO A 13 53.57 -25.01 2.72
C PRO A 13 52.07 -24.65 2.89
N ASP A 14 51.83 -23.34 2.90
CA ASP A 14 50.56 -22.63 2.94
C ASP A 14 49.43 -23.29 2.14
N GLY A 15 48.37 -23.71 2.84
CA GLY A 15 47.07 -23.99 2.28
C GLY A 15 46.15 -22.78 2.47
N PRO A 16 45.41 -22.32 1.45
CA PRO A 16 44.61 -21.11 1.55
C PRO A 16 43.44 -21.30 2.54
N SER A 17 43.20 -20.25 3.33
CA SER A 17 41.99 -20.05 4.12
C SER A 17 40.74 -20.34 3.27
N PRO A 18 39.70 -21.03 3.78
CA PRO A 18 38.45 -21.18 3.04
C PRO A 18 37.81 -19.80 2.88
N ALA A 19 37.89 -19.28 1.65
CA ALA A 19 37.12 -18.13 1.23
C ALA A 19 35.64 -18.42 1.49
N ALA A 20 34.98 -17.46 2.14
CA ALA A 20 33.53 -17.44 2.28
C ALA A 20 32.90 -17.60 0.89
N ALA A 21 32.13 -18.67 0.73
CA ALA A 21 31.35 -18.89 -0.48
C ALA A 21 30.27 -17.80 -0.56
N ALA A 22 30.28 -17.03 -1.65
CA ALA A 22 29.17 -16.19 -2.04
C ALA A 22 27.89 -17.04 -2.19
N PRO A 23 26.70 -16.54 -1.83
CA PRO A 23 25.46 -17.27 -2.04
C PRO A 23 25.27 -17.54 -3.55
N PRO A 24 24.68 -18.69 -3.92
CA PRO A 24 24.48 -19.02 -5.33
C PRO A 24 23.51 -18.00 -5.93
N SER A 25 23.97 -17.28 -6.96
CA SER A 25 23.13 -16.47 -7.84
C SER A 25 21.97 -17.32 -8.36
N LEU A 26 20.74 -16.90 -8.09
CA LEU A 26 19.53 -17.57 -8.55
C LEU A 26 19.60 -17.75 -10.08
N PRO A 27 19.35 -18.96 -10.61
CA PRO A 27 19.43 -19.19 -12.04
C PRO A 27 18.31 -18.43 -12.75
N ARG A 28 18.68 -17.70 -13.81
CA ARG A 28 17.84 -17.00 -14.81
C ARG A 28 16.78 -17.85 -15.54
N ILE A 29 16.40 -19.00 -14.98
CA ILE A 29 15.48 -19.99 -15.54
C ILE A 29 14.04 -19.78 -15.06
N PHE A 30 13.80 -18.95 -14.03
CA PHE A 30 12.44 -18.71 -13.52
C PHE A 30 11.56 -17.85 -14.46
N LEU A 31 12.16 -17.08 -15.37
CA LEU A 31 11.44 -16.14 -16.23
C LEU A 31 10.77 -16.78 -17.47
N ALA A 32 11.03 -18.06 -17.77
CA ALA A 32 10.72 -18.63 -19.09
C ALA A 32 9.65 -19.75 -19.11
N LEU A 33 8.94 -20.01 -18.00
CA LEU A 33 8.00 -21.14 -17.92
C LEU A 33 6.54 -20.81 -17.53
N PHE A 34 6.17 -19.55 -17.39
CA PHE A 34 4.76 -19.18 -17.15
C PHE A 34 4.21 -18.26 -18.25
N SER A 35 4.27 -18.74 -19.50
CA SER A 35 3.17 -18.48 -20.44
C SER A 35 2.10 -19.54 -20.21
N MET A 36 1.49 -19.51 -19.01
CA MET A 36 0.19 -20.13 -18.82
C MET A 36 -0.85 -19.04 -19.00
N SER A 37 -1.75 -19.24 -19.96
CA SER A 37 -3.07 -18.63 -19.92
C SER A 37 -3.78 -19.12 -18.64
N SER A 38 -3.47 -18.55 -17.48
CA SER A 38 -4.08 -18.97 -16.23
C SER A 38 -5.35 -18.16 -15.99
N ASN A 39 -6.50 -18.83 -16.02
CA ASN A 39 -7.79 -18.34 -15.52
C ASN A 39 -7.78 -18.00 -14.00
N ALA A 40 -6.61 -17.96 -13.37
CA ALA A 40 -6.45 -17.67 -11.96
C ALA A 40 -6.28 -16.15 -11.77
N PRO A 41 -6.86 -15.58 -10.71
CA PRO A 41 -6.69 -14.16 -10.41
C PRO A 41 -5.21 -13.84 -10.15
N PRO A 42 -4.68 -12.71 -10.64
CA PRO A 42 -3.31 -12.31 -10.35
C PRO A 42 -3.13 -12.07 -8.85
N ILE A 43 -1.95 -12.41 -8.33
CA ILE A 43 -1.64 -12.30 -6.91
C ILE A 43 -1.01 -10.93 -6.63
N VAL A 44 -1.57 -10.19 -5.69
CA VAL A 44 -1.01 -8.91 -5.25
C VAL A 44 -0.59 -9.04 -3.79
N LEU A 45 0.68 -8.77 -3.50
CA LEU A 45 1.20 -8.75 -2.14
C LEU A 45 1.10 -7.34 -1.57
N THR A 46 0.34 -7.19 -0.49
CA THR A 46 0.22 -5.92 0.22
C THR A 46 0.94 -5.93 1.56
N PHE A 47 1.66 -4.85 1.85
CA PHE A 47 2.28 -4.56 3.13
C PHE A 47 1.51 -3.44 3.81
N GLY A 48 1.12 -3.62 5.07
CA GLY A 48 0.44 -2.56 5.80
C GLY A 48 0.01 -2.95 7.21
N LEU A 49 -0.59 -1.96 7.88
CA LEU A 49 -1.18 -2.12 9.20
C LEU A 49 -2.50 -2.89 9.12
N SER A 50 -2.74 -3.74 10.11
CA SER A 50 -4.08 -4.27 10.35
C SER A 50 -4.96 -3.20 11.01
N ASP A 51 -6.07 -2.86 10.35
CA ASP A 51 -7.16 -2.06 10.88
C ASP A 51 -8.35 -2.96 11.28
N PRO A 52 -8.67 -3.08 12.59
CA PRO A 52 -9.77 -3.93 13.05
C PRO A 52 -11.16 -3.44 12.60
N THR A 53 -11.29 -2.21 12.12
CA THR A 53 -12.57 -1.68 11.61
C THR A 53 -12.86 -2.07 10.17
N GLY A 54 -11.84 -2.55 9.44
CA GLY A 54 -11.90 -2.78 8.00
C GLY A 54 -11.92 -1.50 7.15
N GLY A 55 -11.60 -0.35 7.74
CA GLY A 55 -11.68 0.95 7.08
C GLY A 55 -10.48 1.28 6.21
N SER A 56 -9.27 1.00 6.69
CA SER A 56 -7.97 1.30 6.06
C SER A 56 -7.03 0.08 6.08
N GLY A 57 -5.77 0.27 5.67
CA GLY A 57 -4.70 -0.72 5.78
C GLY A 57 -4.99 -2.04 5.06
N LEU A 58 -4.46 -3.15 5.58
CA LEU A 58 -4.54 -4.46 4.93
C LEU A 58 -5.97 -4.90 4.64
N GLN A 59 -6.91 -4.62 5.51
CA GLN A 59 -8.31 -5.00 5.32
C GLN A 59 -8.94 -4.23 4.15
N ALA A 60 -8.65 -2.93 4.03
CA ALA A 60 -9.07 -2.13 2.88
C ALA A 60 -8.43 -2.63 1.58
N ASP A 61 -7.13 -2.96 1.64
CA ASP A 61 -6.38 -3.47 0.51
C ASP A 61 -6.95 -4.80 0.02
N LEU A 62 -7.06 -5.80 0.90
CA LEU A 62 -7.56 -7.14 0.55
C LEU A 62 -9.00 -7.11 0.03
N MET A 63 -9.88 -6.28 0.60
CA MET A 63 -11.24 -6.12 0.07
C MET A 63 -11.24 -5.48 -1.32
N THR A 64 -10.39 -4.47 -1.55
CA THR A 64 -10.27 -3.83 -2.86
C THR A 64 -9.73 -4.80 -3.90
N LEU A 65 -8.65 -5.51 -3.59
CA LEU A 65 -8.02 -6.50 -4.45
C LEU A 65 -9.02 -7.60 -4.82
N ALA A 66 -9.73 -8.15 -3.84
CA ALA A 66 -10.75 -9.17 -4.07
C ALA A 66 -11.89 -8.65 -4.96
N SER A 67 -12.33 -7.41 -4.74
CA SER A 67 -13.38 -6.79 -5.54
C SER A 67 -12.94 -6.62 -7.00
N MET A 68 -11.69 -6.21 -7.22
CA MET A 68 -11.11 -6.00 -8.55
C MET A 68 -10.56 -7.28 -9.20
N GLY A 69 -10.94 -8.46 -8.70
CA GLY A 69 -10.62 -9.75 -9.33
C GLY A 69 -9.18 -10.23 -9.11
N CYS A 70 -8.48 -9.70 -8.12
CA CYS A 70 -7.14 -10.16 -7.72
C CYS A 70 -7.21 -11.07 -6.48
N HIS A 71 -6.20 -11.93 -6.32
CA HIS A 71 -5.97 -12.63 -5.06
C HIS A 71 -5.00 -11.82 -4.21
N GLY A 72 -5.54 -11.12 -3.21
CA GLY A 72 -4.72 -10.39 -2.25
C GLY A 72 -4.07 -11.32 -1.25
N VAL A 73 -2.75 -11.20 -1.09
CA VAL A 73 -1.99 -11.77 0.03
C VAL A 73 -1.34 -10.63 0.81
N SER A 74 -1.07 -10.83 2.09
CA SER A 74 -0.71 -9.72 2.98
C SER A 74 0.47 -10.04 3.89
N VAL A 75 1.32 -9.04 4.09
CA VAL A 75 2.34 -8.99 5.13
C VAL A 75 1.94 -7.94 6.15
N LEU A 76 1.77 -8.38 7.39
CA LEU A 76 1.46 -7.51 8.50
C LEU A 76 2.71 -6.70 8.89
N THR A 77 2.63 -5.38 8.84
CA THR A 77 3.71 -4.47 9.31
C THR A 77 3.49 -4.00 10.75
N GLY A 78 2.28 -4.16 11.25
CA GLY A 78 1.82 -3.69 12.55
C GLY A 78 0.30 -3.78 12.64
N TYR A 79 -0.28 -3.31 13.74
CA TYR A 79 -1.72 -3.23 13.91
C TYR A 79 -2.12 -1.96 14.63
N THR A 80 -3.40 -1.61 14.51
CA THR A 80 -4.00 -0.49 15.23
C THR A 80 -5.00 -0.99 16.26
N VAL A 81 -5.07 -0.32 17.41
CA VAL A 81 -6.17 -0.42 18.36
C VAL A 81 -7.03 0.82 18.12
N ARG A 82 -8.11 0.64 17.36
CA ARG A 82 -8.95 1.75 16.91
C ARG A 82 -10.40 1.36 16.72
N ASP A 83 -11.25 2.36 16.65
CA ASP A 83 -12.62 2.23 16.15
C ASP A 83 -12.88 3.16 14.95
N SER A 84 -14.12 3.22 14.48
CA SER A 84 -14.49 4.05 13.32
C SER A 84 -14.25 5.55 13.55
N ALA A 85 -14.16 6.00 14.81
CA ALA A 85 -14.10 7.42 15.20
C ALA A 85 -12.68 7.85 15.56
N ALA A 86 -11.91 7.03 16.28
CA ALA A 86 -10.58 7.36 16.79
C ALA A 86 -9.61 6.18 16.69
N CYS A 87 -8.31 6.48 16.76
CA CYS A 87 -7.23 5.50 16.88
C CYS A 87 -6.53 5.73 18.22
N ASP A 88 -6.53 4.71 19.07
CA ASP A 88 -5.97 4.79 20.42
C ASP A 88 -4.50 4.38 20.45
N GLU A 89 -4.12 3.37 19.66
CA GLU A 89 -2.75 2.85 19.62
C GLU A 89 -2.38 2.37 18.22
N VAL A 90 -1.10 2.53 17.87
CA VAL A 90 -0.48 1.93 16.69
C VAL A 90 0.75 1.15 17.15
N THR A 91 0.84 -0.14 16.80
CA THR A 91 1.96 -1.00 17.18
C THR A 91 2.61 -1.58 15.93
N GLY A 92 3.90 -1.30 15.74
CA GLY A 92 4.72 -1.93 14.70
C GLY A 92 5.16 -3.33 15.06
N LEU A 93 5.27 -4.21 14.05
CA LEU A 93 5.92 -5.51 14.21
C LEU A 93 7.44 -5.42 14.12
N ASP A 94 8.09 -6.48 14.58
CA ASP A 94 9.52 -6.70 14.39
C ASP A 94 9.86 -6.78 12.89
N PRO A 95 10.82 -5.98 12.38
CA PRO A 95 11.26 -6.00 10.99
C PRO A 95 11.63 -7.40 10.46
N ASP A 96 12.25 -8.23 11.30
CA ASP A 96 12.63 -9.61 10.92
C ASP A 96 11.38 -10.47 10.67
N VAL A 97 10.31 -10.24 11.44
CA VAL A 97 9.02 -10.92 11.26
C VAL A 97 8.30 -10.42 10.01
N VAL A 98 8.39 -9.12 9.70
CA VAL A 98 7.88 -8.55 8.44
C VAL A 98 8.57 -9.19 7.24
N ALA A 99 9.90 -9.22 7.24
CA ALA A 99 10.69 -9.81 6.17
C ALA A 99 10.44 -11.33 6.02
N ALA A 100 10.33 -12.07 7.13
CA ALA A 100 10.06 -13.50 7.10
C ALA A 100 8.69 -13.82 6.49
N GLN A 101 7.63 -13.08 6.83
CA GLN A 101 6.31 -13.24 6.21
C GLN A 101 6.39 -13.05 4.70
N ALA A 102 7.06 -11.98 4.26
CA ALA A 102 7.15 -11.63 2.84
C ALA A 102 7.93 -12.67 2.04
N ARG A 103 9.10 -13.08 2.53
CA ARG A 103 9.94 -14.10 1.89
C ARG A 103 9.21 -15.44 1.78
N MET A 104 8.51 -15.87 2.83
CA MET A 104 7.71 -17.10 2.79
C MET A 104 6.63 -17.08 1.70
N LEU A 105 5.96 -15.94 1.49
CA LEU A 105 4.95 -15.80 0.43
C LEU A 105 5.61 -15.73 -0.95
N LEU A 106 6.70 -14.98 -1.10
CA LEU A 106 7.38 -14.77 -2.37
C LEU A 106 8.13 -16.01 -2.88
N GLU A 107 8.57 -16.88 -1.98
CA GLU A 107 9.16 -18.18 -2.34
C GLU A 107 8.12 -19.18 -2.89
N ASP A 108 6.83 -19.01 -2.54
CA ASP A 108 5.75 -19.94 -2.89
C ASP A 108 4.84 -19.43 -4.01
N MET A 109 4.60 -18.11 -4.07
CA MET A 109 3.54 -17.50 -4.89
C MET A 109 4.10 -16.54 -5.96
N PRO A 110 3.62 -16.61 -7.22
CA PRO A 110 4.01 -15.67 -8.26
C PRO A 110 3.28 -14.32 -8.06
N VAL A 111 3.83 -13.46 -7.21
CA VAL A 111 3.33 -12.11 -6.98
C VAL A 111 3.48 -11.27 -8.25
N ALA A 112 2.38 -10.65 -8.70
CA ALA A 112 2.28 -9.86 -9.92
C ALA A 112 2.33 -8.34 -9.67
N ALA A 113 2.10 -7.89 -8.44
CA ALA A 113 2.31 -6.51 -8.02
C ALA A 113 2.51 -6.42 -6.49
N PHE A 114 3.18 -5.36 -6.06
CA PHE A 114 3.25 -4.96 -4.66
C PHE A 114 2.39 -3.74 -4.38
N LYS A 115 1.76 -3.69 -3.20
CA LYS A 115 1.24 -2.45 -2.62
C LYS A 115 1.83 -2.26 -1.23
N ILE A 116 2.46 -1.11 -0.99
CA ILE A 116 2.99 -0.75 0.32
C ILE A 116 2.15 0.40 0.86
N GLY A 117 1.46 0.17 1.97
CA GLY A 117 0.71 1.19 2.72
C GLY A 117 1.52 1.77 3.88
N ALA A 118 0.82 2.13 4.96
CA ALA A 118 1.44 2.66 6.18
C ALA A 118 2.47 1.69 6.82
N ALA A 119 3.59 2.25 7.26
CA ALA A 119 4.59 1.61 8.09
C ALA A 119 4.81 2.46 9.36
N THR A 120 5.25 1.85 10.45
CA THR A 120 5.33 2.52 11.77
C THR A 120 6.73 3.02 12.12
N ARG A 121 7.76 2.59 11.39
CA ARG A 121 9.17 2.93 11.68
C ARG A 121 10.10 2.61 10.51
N ALA A 122 11.23 3.32 10.48
CA ALA A 122 12.31 3.20 9.50
C ALA A 122 12.80 1.77 9.26
N GLU A 123 12.93 0.97 10.31
CA GLU A 123 13.48 -0.39 10.22
C GLU A 123 12.51 -1.34 9.49
N VAL A 124 11.20 -1.13 9.64
CA VAL A 124 10.19 -1.87 8.88
C VAL A 124 10.25 -1.49 7.41
N VAL A 125 10.39 -0.19 7.11
CA VAL A 125 10.57 0.30 5.74
C VAL A 125 11.82 -0.29 5.10
N SER A 126 12.93 -0.32 5.83
CA SER A 126 14.18 -0.91 5.37
C SER A 126 14.03 -2.41 5.06
N ALA A 127 13.35 -3.16 5.92
CA ALA A 127 13.09 -4.58 5.70
C ALA A 127 12.20 -4.83 4.47
N ILE A 128 11.18 -4.00 4.25
CA ILE A 128 10.33 -4.08 3.04
C ILE A 128 11.15 -3.74 1.80
N ALA A 129 11.92 -2.65 1.84
CA ALA A 129 12.76 -2.20 0.73
C ALA A 129 13.80 -3.25 0.31
N GLU A 130 14.41 -3.95 1.27
CA GLU A 130 15.33 -5.07 1.00
C GLU A 130 14.61 -6.23 0.30
N VAL A 131 13.40 -6.58 0.74
CA VAL A 131 12.64 -7.67 0.14
C VAL A 131 12.21 -7.35 -1.29
N VAL A 132 11.68 -6.15 -1.55
CA VAL A 132 11.16 -5.79 -2.88
C VAL A 132 12.27 -5.51 -3.89
N ALA A 133 13.48 -5.16 -3.45
CA ALA A 133 14.65 -4.95 -4.31
C ALA A 133 15.07 -6.20 -5.09
N ASP A 134 14.76 -7.40 -4.58
CA ASP A 134 15.01 -8.66 -5.29
C ASP A 134 14.02 -8.90 -6.46
N TYR A 135 13.01 -8.03 -6.64
CA TYR A 135 11.89 -8.17 -7.58
C TYR A 135 11.67 -6.91 -8.43
N ASP A 136 12.76 -6.34 -9.00
CA ASP A 136 12.76 -5.11 -9.81
C ASP A 136 11.81 -5.11 -11.03
N GLY A 137 11.41 -6.29 -11.53
CA GLY A 137 10.45 -6.44 -12.62
C GLY A 137 8.97 -6.49 -12.20
N VAL A 138 8.65 -6.40 -10.91
CA VAL A 138 7.28 -6.45 -10.38
C VAL A 138 6.83 -5.04 -10.01
N PRO A 139 5.69 -4.54 -10.54
CA PRO A 139 5.26 -3.17 -10.27
C PRO A 139 4.99 -2.95 -8.78
N LEU A 140 5.48 -1.82 -8.26
CA LEU A 140 5.32 -1.42 -6.86
C LEU A 140 4.48 -0.15 -6.76
N VAL A 141 3.34 -0.25 -6.07
CA VAL A 141 2.52 0.89 -5.69
C VAL A 141 2.82 1.28 -4.25
N LEU A 142 3.34 2.49 -4.05
CA LEU A 142 3.63 3.05 -2.74
C LEU A 142 2.54 4.06 -2.38
N ALA A 143 1.89 3.86 -1.24
CA ALA A 143 0.80 4.71 -0.78
C ALA A 143 1.02 5.01 0.72
N PRO A 144 2.02 5.85 1.05
CA PRO A 144 2.41 6.09 2.43
C PRO A 144 1.33 6.91 3.15
N ASP A 145 1.15 6.65 4.44
CA ASP A 145 0.22 7.38 5.28
C ASP A 145 0.93 7.80 6.56
N PHE A 146 1.15 9.12 6.70
CA PHE A 146 1.76 9.74 7.87
C PHE A 146 0.73 10.28 8.88
N THR A 147 -0.57 10.07 8.64
CA THR A 147 -1.63 10.65 9.48
C THR A 147 -1.91 9.85 10.76
N LEU A 148 -1.27 8.68 10.91
CA LEU A 148 -1.44 7.80 12.08
C LEU A 148 -0.41 8.07 13.19
N ASP A 149 0.67 8.80 12.91
CA ASP A 149 1.75 9.08 13.86
C ASP A 149 1.65 10.51 14.43
N ASP A 150 0.60 10.78 15.22
CA ASP A 150 0.44 12.11 15.87
C ASP A 150 1.34 12.30 17.11
N GLU A 151 1.94 11.24 17.68
CA GLU A 151 2.59 11.35 19.01
C GLU A 151 4.14 11.47 18.99
N HIS A 152 4.85 11.18 17.89
CA HIS A 152 6.33 11.10 17.91
C HIS A 152 7.01 11.71 16.65
N VAL A 153 7.15 13.04 16.63
CA VAL A 153 7.72 13.82 15.51
C VAL A 153 9.09 13.32 15.01
N LEU A 154 10.01 12.93 15.90
CA LEU A 154 11.35 12.46 15.50
C LEU A 154 11.32 11.06 14.83
N ALA A 155 10.38 10.19 15.23
CA ALA A 155 10.20 8.90 14.58
C ALA A 155 9.58 9.04 13.18
N ALA A 156 8.82 10.13 12.97
CA ALA A 156 8.26 10.48 11.67
C ALA A 156 9.32 10.95 10.66
N ASP A 157 10.38 11.65 11.09
CA ASP A 157 11.47 12.07 10.19
C ASP A 157 12.28 10.87 9.69
N ASP A 158 12.74 9.99 10.59
CA ASP A 158 13.47 8.77 10.20
C ASP A 158 12.64 7.86 9.28
N LEU A 159 11.34 7.76 9.55
CA LEU A 159 10.40 7.00 8.73
C LEU A 159 10.27 7.61 7.32
N ARG A 160 10.07 8.93 7.24
CA ARG A 160 9.95 9.68 6.00
C ARG A 160 11.22 9.56 5.15
N GLU A 161 12.39 9.75 5.75
CA GLU A 161 13.70 9.60 5.09
C GLU A 161 13.87 8.18 4.57
N SER A 162 13.56 7.17 5.38
CA SER A 162 13.64 5.77 4.93
C SER A 162 12.72 5.47 3.74
N ILE A 163 11.52 6.06 3.70
CA ILE A 163 10.61 5.89 2.55
C ILE A 163 11.18 6.60 1.31
N ALA A 164 11.65 7.83 1.47
CA ALA A 164 12.20 8.63 0.38
C ALA A 164 13.48 8.02 -0.21
N ASP A 165 14.36 7.49 0.63
CA ASP A 165 15.67 6.97 0.20
C ASP A 165 15.63 5.51 -0.24
N LEU A 166 14.76 4.69 0.36
CA LEU A 166 14.78 3.24 0.15
C LEU A 166 13.62 2.73 -0.71
N LEU A 167 12.41 3.29 -0.58
CA LEU A 167 11.23 2.79 -1.29
C LEU A 167 10.87 3.62 -2.52
N ALA A 168 10.92 4.95 -2.43
CA ALA A 168 10.55 5.82 -3.55
C ALA A 168 11.38 5.53 -4.83
N PRO A 169 12.70 5.25 -4.77
CA PRO A 169 13.49 4.89 -5.95
C PRO A 169 13.07 3.58 -6.63
N GLN A 170 12.38 2.70 -5.91
CA GLN A 170 11.90 1.40 -6.40
C GLN A 170 10.43 1.44 -6.83
N THR A 171 9.80 2.61 -6.76
CA THR A 171 8.34 2.74 -6.89
C THR A 171 7.92 2.99 -8.33
N THR A 172 7.11 2.08 -8.87
CA THR A 172 6.42 2.29 -10.15
C THR A 172 5.38 3.39 -10.04
N LEU A 173 4.59 3.43 -8.95
CA LEU A 173 3.60 4.48 -8.75
C LEU A 173 3.44 4.90 -7.29
N LEU A 174 3.75 6.17 -7.00
CA LEU A 174 3.54 6.78 -5.70
C LEU A 174 2.17 7.49 -5.64
N VAL A 175 1.34 7.13 -4.67
CA VAL A 175 0.04 7.77 -4.40
C VAL A 175 0.14 8.56 -3.11
N ALA A 176 0.06 9.89 -3.19
CA ALA A 176 0.24 10.75 -2.02
C ALA A 176 -0.47 12.10 -2.19
N ASP A 177 -0.79 12.75 -1.07
CA ASP A 177 -1.25 14.13 -1.10
C ASP A 177 -0.08 15.13 -1.20
N HIS A 178 -0.39 16.41 -1.43
CA HIS A 178 0.62 17.46 -1.59
C HIS A 178 1.57 17.57 -0.39
N ALA A 179 1.04 17.45 0.83
CA ALA A 179 1.84 17.59 2.04
C ALA A 179 2.82 16.43 2.19
N THR A 180 2.37 15.21 1.90
CA THR A 180 3.16 13.98 1.89
C THR A 180 4.27 14.04 0.86
N LEU A 181 3.99 14.51 -0.37
CA LEU A 181 5.01 14.65 -1.41
C LEU A 181 6.09 15.68 -1.03
N ILE A 182 5.69 16.83 -0.49
CA ILE A 182 6.64 17.85 -0.02
C ILE A 182 7.49 17.30 1.12
N ALA A 183 6.88 16.56 2.06
CA ALA A 183 7.60 15.91 3.14
C ALA A 183 8.61 14.88 2.61
N LEU A 184 8.22 13.99 1.70
CA LEU A 184 9.13 13.00 1.13
C LEU A 184 10.29 13.63 0.36
N ALA A 185 10.09 14.80 -0.26
CA ALA A 185 11.14 15.52 -0.97
C ALA A 185 11.91 16.53 -0.10
N GLN A 186 11.62 16.62 1.20
CA GLN A 186 12.27 17.55 2.11
C GLN A 186 13.75 17.16 2.27
N PRO A 187 14.70 18.06 1.97
CA PRO A 187 16.13 17.80 2.19
C PRO A 187 16.46 17.69 3.68
N ASP A 188 17.52 16.94 4.00
CA ASP A 188 18.01 16.80 5.37
C ASP A 188 18.31 18.15 6.02
N GLY A 189 17.91 18.28 7.29
CA GLY A 189 18.18 19.45 8.13
C GLY A 189 17.23 20.63 7.93
N ASP A 190 17.68 21.84 8.27
CA ASP A 190 16.84 23.05 8.34
C ASP A 190 16.62 23.76 6.98
N ALA A 191 16.65 23.02 5.86
CA ALA A 191 16.43 23.59 4.54
C ALA A 191 14.98 24.06 4.34
N GLU A 192 14.79 25.10 3.53
CA GLU A 192 13.44 25.55 3.17
C GLU A 192 12.71 24.45 2.39
N ALA A 193 11.44 24.21 2.75
CA ALA A 193 10.64 23.18 2.12
C ALA A 193 10.44 23.44 0.62
N PRO A 194 10.55 22.41 -0.24
CA PRO A 194 10.31 22.58 -1.66
C PRO A 194 8.84 22.91 -1.92
N ASN A 195 8.58 23.61 -3.03
CA ASN A 195 7.22 23.66 -3.56
C ASN A 195 6.86 22.31 -4.21
N LEU A 196 5.58 22.10 -4.53
CA LEU A 196 5.09 20.84 -5.08
C LEU A 196 5.82 20.43 -6.37
N ASP A 197 6.02 21.36 -7.31
CA ASP A 197 6.67 21.06 -8.59
C ASP A 197 8.11 20.58 -8.39
N ALA A 198 8.85 21.21 -7.47
CA ALA A 198 10.19 20.81 -7.09
C ALA A 198 10.21 19.45 -6.37
N ALA A 199 9.22 19.19 -5.50
CA ALA A 199 9.08 17.91 -4.81
C ALA A 199 8.81 16.76 -5.77
N VAL A 200 7.84 16.93 -6.68
CA VAL A 200 7.52 15.97 -7.75
C VAL A 200 8.74 15.73 -8.64
N SER A 201 9.39 16.81 -9.11
CA SER A 201 10.58 16.70 -9.96
C SER A 201 11.72 15.95 -9.25
N HIS A 202 11.90 16.18 -7.95
CA HIS A 202 12.92 15.51 -7.16
C HIS A 202 12.64 14.02 -7.04
N LEU A 203 11.43 13.63 -6.62
CA LEU A 203 11.04 12.23 -6.44
C LEU A 203 11.10 11.43 -7.76
N LEU A 204 10.66 12.01 -8.89
CA LEU A 204 10.83 11.40 -10.20
C LEU A 204 12.31 11.22 -10.55
N SER A 205 13.16 12.20 -10.24
CA SER A 205 14.61 12.13 -10.50
C SER A 205 15.34 11.08 -9.64
N GLN A 206 14.76 10.67 -8.52
CA GLN A 206 15.29 9.63 -7.64
C GLN A 206 14.92 8.20 -8.10
N GLY A 207 14.05 8.04 -9.10
CA GLY A 207 13.69 6.73 -9.66
C GLY A 207 12.22 6.37 -9.55
N CYS A 208 11.39 7.17 -8.87
CA CYS A 208 9.95 6.95 -8.91
C CYS A 208 9.43 7.20 -10.34
N GLU A 209 8.72 6.22 -10.92
CA GLU A 209 8.34 6.32 -12.33
C GLU A 209 7.11 7.23 -12.55
N TYR A 210 6.10 7.10 -11.69
CA TYR A 210 4.87 7.89 -11.73
C TYR A 210 4.47 8.37 -10.35
N ILE A 211 3.90 9.57 -10.29
CA ILE A 211 3.36 10.16 -9.05
C ILE A 211 1.93 10.58 -9.28
N LEU A 212 1.01 10.03 -8.50
CA LEU A 212 -0.37 10.50 -8.39
C LEU A 212 -0.49 11.40 -7.15
N SER A 213 -0.58 12.69 -7.41
CA SER A 213 -0.71 13.74 -6.40
C SER A 213 -2.18 14.07 -6.17
N SER A 214 -2.61 14.12 -4.91
CA SER A 214 -3.97 14.54 -4.54
C SER A 214 -4.00 15.91 -3.84
N GLU A 215 -4.83 16.81 -4.36
CA GLU A 215 -5.20 18.08 -3.74
C GLU A 215 -6.65 18.06 -3.27
N THR A 216 -6.85 18.25 -1.97
CA THR A 216 -8.20 18.32 -1.41
C THR A 216 -8.63 19.76 -1.19
N GLY A 217 -9.39 20.32 -2.15
CA GLY A 217 -10.06 21.61 -2.03
C GLY A 217 -11.35 21.56 -1.20
N SER A 218 -12.03 22.72 -1.06
CA SER A 218 -13.28 22.81 -0.28
C SER A 218 -14.45 22.03 -0.88
N HIS A 219 -14.53 21.94 -2.21
CA HIS A 219 -15.64 21.28 -2.92
C HIS A 219 -15.19 20.23 -3.94
N ARG A 220 -13.89 20.19 -4.26
CA ARG A 220 -13.33 19.29 -5.29
C ARG A 220 -12.09 18.59 -4.75
N LEU A 221 -11.91 17.36 -5.19
CA LEU A 221 -10.65 16.63 -5.13
C LEU A 221 -10.03 16.71 -6.53
N VAL A 222 -8.80 17.18 -6.61
CA VAL A 222 -8.03 17.22 -7.86
C VAL A 222 -6.91 16.21 -7.74
N ASN A 223 -6.82 15.30 -8.69
CA ASN A 223 -5.75 14.32 -8.76
C ASN A 223 -4.93 14.59 -10.01
N THR A 224 -3.62 14.77 -9.84
CA THR A 224 -2.70 15.05 -10.92
C THR A 224 -1.69 13.92 -11.04
N LEU A 225 -1.65 13.28 -12.21
CA LEU A 225 -0.68 12.25 -12.54
C LEU A 225 0.53 12.88 -13.24
N TYR A 226 1.71 12.62 -12.69
CA TYR A 226 3.00 13.02 -13.23
C TYR A 226 3.81 11.78 -13.66
N GLY A 227 4.66 11.97 -14.67
CA GLY A 227 5.72 11.04 -15.08
C GLY A 227 6.97 11.82 -15.51
N GLU A 228 7.92 11.17 -16.17
CA GLU A 228 9.22 11.77 -16.56
C GLU A 228 9.08 13.07 -17.37
N GLU A 229 8.08 13.17 -18.25
CA GLU A 229 7.82 14.36 -19.08
C GLU A 229 7.04 15.47 -18.35
N GLY A 230 6.74 15.30 -17.06
CA GLY A 230 5.96 16.22 -16.24
C GLY A 230 4.51 15.76 -16.06
N GLN A 231 3.58 16.71 -16.02
CA GLN A 231 2.16 16.44 -15.82
C GLN A 231 1.55 15.72 -17.05
N LEU A 232 0.98 14.53 -16.82
CA LEU A 232 0.36 13.70 -17.85
C LEU A 232 -1.16 13.89 -17.90
N ARG A 233 -1.80 13.99 -16.73
CA ARG A 233 -3.25 14.13 -16.62
C ARG A 233 -3.66 14.82 -15.32
N GLU A 234 -4.77 15.53 -15.37
CA GLU A 234 -5.48 16.04 -14.20
C GLU A 234 -6.93 15.56 -14.26
N ASP A 235 -7.38 14.93 -13.19
CA ASP A 235 -8.74 14.43 -13.01
C ASP A 235 -9.40 15.17 -11.85
N MET A 236 -10.68 15.53 -12.00
CA MET A 236 -11.43 16.29 -11.01
C MET A 236 -12.65 15.50 -10.55
N TRP A 237 -12.82 15.39 -9.22
CA TRP A 237 -13.92 14.67 -8.60
C TRP A 237 -14.67 15.56 -7.60
N ASP A 238 -15.97 15.33 -7.47
CA ASP A 238 -16.75 15.97 -6.41
C ASP A 238 -16.32 15.43 -5.05
N ARG A 239 -16.09 16.34 -4.11
CA ARG A 239 -15.70 15.95 -2.75
C ARG A 239 -16.91 15.43 -2.00
N SER A 240 -16.78 14.25 -1.39
CA SER A 240 -17.80 13.75 -0.44
C SER A 240 -17.92 14.71 0.76
N PRO A 241 -19.15 15.03 1.20
CA PRO A 241 -19.36 15.85 2.40
C PRO A 241 -19.02 15.09 3.69
N HIS A 242 -18.77 13.78 3.60
CA HIS A 242 -18.50 12.91 4.74
C HIS A 242 -17.01 12.78 5.01
N ARG A 243 -16.65 12.62 6.28
CA ARG A 243 -15.30 12.17 6.66
C ARG A 243 -15.15 10.70 6.27
N LEU A 244 -14.21 10.39 5.39
CA LEU A 244 -13.94 9.04 4.89
C LEU A 244 -12.63 8.50 5.47
N MET A 245 -12.54 7.17 5.57
CA MET A 245 -11.35 6.43 5.97
C MET A 245 -10.92 5.47 4.85
N GLY A 246 -9.60 5.32 4.66
CA GLY A 246 -9.02 4.35 3.71
C GLY A 246 -9.17 4.73 2.23
N ILE A 247 -9.24 6.02 1.91
CA ILE A 247 -9.29 6.51 0.52
C ILE A 247 -8.00 6.15 -0.23
N THR A 248 -6.85 6.53 0.34
CA THR A 248 -5.53 6.28 -0.23
C THR A 248 -5.24 4.78 -0.33
N ASP A 249 -5.59 3.99 0.69
CA ASP A 249 -5.47 2.52 0.65
C ASP A 249 -6.29 1.91 -0.49
N THR A 250 -7.57 2.30 -0.59
CA THR A 250 -8.47 1.80 -1.65
C THR A 250 -7.94 2.19 -3.03
N LEU A 251 -7.46 3.43 -3.20
CA LEU A 251 -6.90 3.89 -4.47
C LEU A 251 -5.62 3.13 -4.84
N GLY A 252 -4.67 3.03 -3.90
CA GLY A 252 -3.40 2.33 -4.12
C GLY A 252 -3.60 0.85 -4.40
N ALA A 253 -4.48 0.17 -3.65
CA ALA A 253 -4.81 -1.23 -3.91
C ALA A 253 -5.51 -1.43 -5.25
N ALA A 254 -6.39 -0.49 -5.66
CA ALA A 254 -7.04 -0.54 -6.97
C ALA A 254 -6.04 -0.36 -8.11
N ILE A 255 -5.09 0.56 -7.98
CA ILE A 255 -4.00 0.73 -8.95
C ILE A 255 -3.15 -0.55 -9.01
N ALA A 256 -2.75 -1.11 -7.86
CA ALA A 256 -1.96 -2.34 -7.81
C ALA A 256 -2.70 -3.52 -8.47
N ALA A 257 -4.01 -3.64 -8.28
CA ALA A 257 -4.84 -4.63 -8.96
C ALA A 257 -4.78 -4.48 -10.49
N LEU A 258 -4.92 -3.26 -11.00
CA LEU A 258 -4.91 -3.00 -12.45
C LEU A 258 -3.53 -3.22 -13.07
N LEU A 259 -2.46 -2.82 -12.39
CA LEU A 259 -1.08 -3.11 -12.79
C LEU A 259 -0.81 -4.62 -12.80
N ALA A 260 -1.28 -5.36 -11.80
CA ALA A 260 -1.16 -6.83 -11.76
C ALA A 260 -1.92 -7.53 -12.90
N ASN A 261 -2.94 -6.88 -13.46
CA ASN A 261 -3.66 -7.33 -14.65
C ASN A 261 -3.01 -6.86 -15.97
N GLY A 262 -1.83 -6.21 -15.91
CA GLY A 262 -1.06 -5.78 -17.07
C GLY A 262 -1.55 -4.48 -17.71
N GLN A 263 -2.29 -3.64 -16.99
CA GLN A 263 -2.61 -2.30 -17.47
C GLN A 263 -1.41 -1.35 -17.35
N GLU A 264 -1.31 -0.41 -18.28
CA GLU A 264 -0.33 0.67 -18.23
C GLU A 264 -0.65 1.67 -17.10
N PRO A 265 0.36 2.25 -16.41
CA PRO A 265 0.13 3.07 -15.21
C PRO A 265 -0.86 4.23 -15.39
N PRO A 266 -0.82 5.03 -16.48
CA PRO A 266 -1.80 6.09 -16.65
C PRO A 266 -3.25 5.58 -16.77
N GLU A 267 -3.45 4.42 -17.39
CA GLU A 267 -4.79 3.84 -17.55
C GLU A 267 -5.27 3.20 -16.25
N ALA A 268 -4.37 2.51 -15.54
CA ALA A 268 -4.62 1.96 -14.22
C ALA A 268 -5.07 3.04 -13.24
N VAL A 269 -4.41 4.21 -13.23
CA VAL A 269 -4.82 5.37 -12.40
C VAL A 269 -6.20 5.88 -12.77
N ARG A 270 -6.55 5.93 -14.06
CA ARG A 270 -7.85 6.43 -14.51
C ARG A 270 -8.97 5.51 -14.00
N GLU A 271 -8.81 4.20 -14.19
CA GLU A 271 -9.81 3.20 -13.80
C GLU A 271 -9.90 3.02 -12.28
N ALA A 272 -8.78 3.08 -11.56
CA ALA A 272 -8.76 3.04 -10.10
C ALA A 272 -9.49 4.22 -9.46
N GLN A 273 -9.36 5.42 -10.04
CA GLN A 273 -10.11 6.59 -9.57
C GLN A 273 -11.61 6.45 -9.80
N GLU A 274 -12.04 5.90 -10.95
CA GLU A 274 -13.46 5.63 -11.19
C GLU A 274 -14.00 4.60 -10.18
N TYR A 275 -13.26 3.51 -9.94
CA TYR A 275 -13.61 2.53 -8.91
C TYR A 275 -13.77 3.18 -7.53
N LEU A 276 -12.79 3.99 -7.12
CA LEU A 276 -12.83 4.71 -5.85
C LEU A 276 -14.04 5.65 -5.79
N TYR A 277 -14.32 6.40 -6.86
CA TYR A 277 -15.43 7.32 -6.91
C TYR A 277 -16.77 6.62 -6.66
N GLN A 278 -17.00 5.48 -7.30
CA GLN A 278 -18.21 4.69 -7.08
C GLN A 278 -18.26 4.12 -5.65
N ALA A 279 -17.15 3.57 -5.14
CA ALA A 279 -17.07 3.06 -3.78
C ALA A 279 -17.32 4.17 -2.73
N VAL A 280 -16.87 5.39 -2.98
CA VAL A 280 -17.10 6.56 -2.12
C VAL A 280 -18.55 7.06 -2.23
N ARG A 281 -19.14 7.04 -3.43
CA ARG A 281 -20.54 7.43 -3.62
C ARG A 281 -21.47 6.52 -2.81
N ASP A 282 -21.18 5.23 -2.80
CA ASP A 282 -21.95 4.21 -2.10
C ASP A 282 -21.40 3.93 -0.67
N ALA A 283 -20.54 4.82 -0.16
CA ALA A 283 -19.94 4.68 1.16
C ALA A 283 -20.98 4.57 2.28
N PHE A 284 -20.67 3.76 3.28
CA PHE A 284 -21.55 3.51 4.42
C PHE A 284 -20.85 3.88 5.73
N ARG A 285 -21.65 4.13 6.77
CA ARG A 285 -21.15 4.47 8.10
C ARG A 285 -21.42 3.31 9.07
N PRO A 286 -20.41 2.48 9.39
CA PRO A 286 -20.62 1.30 10.25
C PRO A 286 -20.80 1.65 11.72
N GLY A 287 -20.26 2.79 12.16
CA GLY A 287 -20.29 3.23 13.55
C GLY A 287 -20.54 4.73 13.70
N MET A 288 -20.09 5.31 14.81
CA MET A 288 -20.28 6.72 15.11
C MET A 288 -19.21 7.64 14.51
N GLY A 289 -18.22 7.09 13.81
CA GLY A 289 -17.10 7.83 13.24
C GLY A 289 -17.20 8.06 11.73
N ALA A 290 -16.09 7.79 11.03
CA ALA A 290 -15.94 7.96 9.59
C ALA A 290 -16.82 7.00 8.77
N TYR A 291 -17.06 7.40 7.53
CA TYR A 291 -17.62 6.57 6.47
C TYR A 291 -16.52 5.71 5.85
N LEU A 292 -16.88 4.51 5.42
CA LEU A 292 -16.01 3.59 4.69
C LEU A 292 -16.49 3.49 3.23
N PRO A 293 -15.59 3.54 2.23
CA PRO A 293 -15.96 3.22 0.86
C PRO A 293 -16.59 1.83 0.78
N ASP A 294 -17.73 1.69 0.10
CA ASP A 294 -18.29 0.37 -0.19
C ASP A 294 -17.51 -0.26 -1.34
N ARG A 295 -16.44 -0.98 -1.00
CA ARG A 295 -15.56 -1.67 -1.95
C ARG A 295 -16.27 -2.76 -2.76
N PHE A 296 -17.48 -3.17 -2.36
CA PHE A 296 -18.30 -4.16 -3.06
C PHE A 296 -19.62 -3.56 -3.55
N PHE A 297 -19.64 -2.25 -3.85
CA PHE A 297 -20.84 -1.51 -4.28
C PHE A 297 -21.62 -2.20 -5.41
N TRP A 298 -20.95 -2.86 -6.36
CA TRP A 298 -21.61 -3.61 -7.44
C TRP A 298 -22.22 -4.94 -7.01
N ALA A 299 -21.69 -5.59 -5.98
CA ALA A 299 -22.11 -6.92 -5.55
C ALA A 299 -23.42 -6.89 -4.75
N ARG A 300 -23.79 -5.72 -4.24
CA ARG A 300 -25.00 -5.50 -3.44
C ARG A 300 -26.15 -4.93 -4.26
N SER A 301 -26.20 -5.23 -5.57
CA SER A 301 -27.23 -4.72 -6.47
C SER A 301 -28.61 -4.91 -5.83
N ASN A 302 -29.24 -3.80 -5.43
CA ASN A 302 -30.61 -3.80 -4.95
C ASN A 302 -31.50 -4.24 -6.11
N GLU A 303 -31.90 -5.51 -6.14
CA GLU A 303 -33.07 -5.96 -6.92
C GLU A 303 -34.33 -5.13 -6.56
N ASP A 304 -34.30 -4.40 -5.44
CA ASP A 304 -35.37 -3.51 -4.96
C ASP A 304 -35.43 -2.13 -5.61
N ALA A 305 -34.46 -1.72 -6.45
CA ALA A 305 -34.53 -0.42 -7.14
C ALA A 305 -35.62 -0.36 -8.24
N ASP A 306 -36.08 -1.52 -8.72
CA ASP A 306 -37.19 -1.68 -9.67
C ASP A 306 -38.50 -2.15 -9.00
N ALA A 307 -38.54 -2.29 -7.67
CA ALA A 307 -39.77 -2.62 -6.97
C ALA A 307 -40.71 -1.40 -6.99
N PRO A 308 -41.95 -1.52 -7.52
CA PRO A 308 -42.92 -0.42 -7.44
C PRO A 308 -43.12 -0.05 -5.97
N PRO A 309 -43.24 1.25 -5.64
CA PRO A 309 -43.36 1.69 -4.26
C PRO A 309 -44.50 0.92 -3.59
N ALA A 310 -44.18 0.26 -2.48
CA ALA A 310 -45.16 -0.47 -1.70
C ALA A 310 -46.37 0.45 -1.45
N ALA A 311 -47.55 0.02 -1.90
CA ALA A 311 -48.77 0.78 -1.78
C ALA A 311 -48.92 1.25 -0.32
N ALA A 312 -49.13 2.56 -0.14
CA ALA A 312 -49.34 3.17 1.15
C ALA A 312 -50.38 2.35 1.93
N VAL A 313 -49.96 1.79 3.06
CA VAL A 313 -50.87 1.11 3.99
C VAL A 313 -51.82 2.18 4.51
N GLU A 314 -53.06 2.15 4.03
CA GLU A 314 -54.14 2.99 4.56
C GLU A 314 -54.24 2.74 6.08
N PRO A 315 -54.31 3.80 6.91
CA PRO A 315 -54.48 3.62 8.34
C PRO A 315 -55.85 2.97 8.60
N LEU A 316 -55.84 1.87 9.34
CA LEU A 316 -57.05 1.19 9.82
C LEU A 316 -58.02 2.20 10.48
N PRO A 317 -59.32 2.13 10.17
CA PRO A 317 -60.29 3.05 10.75
C PRO A 317 -60.35 2.85 12.26
N ARG A 318 -60.16 3.96 13.00
CA ARG A 318 -60.35 4.00 14.45
C ARG A 318 -61.81 3.65 14.78
N THR A 319 -62.04 2.44 15.30
CA THR A 319 -63.31 2.08 15.91
C THR A 319 -63.46 2.84 17.23
N SER A 320 -64.37 3.80 17.26
CA SER A 320 -64.80 4.50 18.46
C SER A 320 -65.66 3.57 19.32
N HIS A 321 -65.06 2.98 20.36
CA HIS A 321 -65.85 2.40 21.44
C HIS A 321 -66.22 3.49 22.44
N ARG A 322 -67.47 3.97 22.34
CA ARG A 322 -68.17 4.57 23.47
C ARG A 322 -68.49 3.47 24.47
N HIS A 323 -68.00 3.61 25.70
CA HIS A 323 -68.73 3.28 26.92
C HIS A 323 -68.28 4.21 28.04
#